data_AF-A0A961C212-F1
#
_entry.id   AF-A0A961C212-F1
#
_cell.length_a   1.000
_cell.length_b   1.000
_cell.length_c   1.000
_cell.angle_alpha   90.00
_cell.angle_beta   90.00
_cell.angle_gamma   90.00
#
_symmetry.space_group_name_H-M   'P 1'
#
loop_
_entity.id
_entity.type
_entity.pdbx_description
1 polymer ?
#
loop_
_entity_poly.entity_id
_entity_poly.type
_entity_poly.pdbx_seq_one_letter_code
_entity_poly.pdbx_strand_id
1 'polypeptide(L)'
;MQNRVAQDLIDAVGVTPLSRTVKQLTHLQLVTTLGNGTTTPRRDNDHGSDVLTDVSSTTAAGIVAAMGSNPGTGGGCVVQLSPLGGGIAARTPTGTPFPYRRHIGAVQWVTGLPTGATAADFAAARAWIDAAHAQVS
;
A
#
# COMPACT_ATOMS: atom_id res chain seq x y z
N MET A 1 21.52 1.82 -20.15
CA MET A 1 20.83 0.58 -19.75
C MET A 1 19.33 0.81 -19.77
N GLN A 2 18.59 0.05 -20.57
CA GLN A 2 17.12 0.00 -20.48
C GLN A 2 16.75 -0.68 -19.16
N ASN A 3 15.93 -0.01 -18.34
CA ASN A 3 15.37 -0.63 -17.13
C ASN A 3 14.22 -1.52 -17.58
N ARG A 4 14.51 -2.81 -17.76
CA ARG A 4 13.56 -3.84 -18.23
C ARG A 4 12.27 -3.84 -17.42
N VAL A 5 12.36 -3.71 -16.09
CA VAL A 5 11.21 -3.69 -15.18
C VAL A 5 10.24 -2.54 -15.49
N ALA A 6 10.77 -1.35 -15.79
CA ALA A 6 9.93 -0.21 -16.15
C ALA A 6 9.20 -0.45 -17.49
N GLN A 7 9.85 -1.11 -18.45
CA GLN A 7 9.24 -1.45 -19.72
C GLN A 7 8.17 -2.53 -19.55
N ASP A 8 8.47 -3.59 -18.78
CA ASP A 8 7.53 -4.67 -18.50
C ASP A 8 6.24 -4.12 -17.82
N LEU A 9 6.36 -3.11 -16.96
CA LEU A 9 5.20 -2.44 -16.35
C LEU A 9 4.37 -1.66 -17.38
N ILE A 10 5.03 -0.93 -18.29
CA ILE A 10 4.34 -0.18 -19.36
C ILE A 10 3.58 -1.16 -20.26
N ASP A 11 4.22 -2.26 -20.65
CA ASP A 11 3.63 -3.28 -21.52
C ASP A 11 2.44 -3.98 -20.82
N ALA A 12 2.56 -4.25 -19.52
CA ALA A 12 1.49 -4.87 -18.73
C ALA A 12 0.28 -3.95 -18.51
N VAL A 13 0.51 -2.64 -18.26
CA VAL A 13 -0.56 -1.66 -18.04
C VAL A 13 -1.17 -1.19 -19.37
N GLY A 14 -0.39 -1.21 -20.46
CA GLY A 14 -0.83 -0.75 -21.78
C GLY A 14 -1.01 0.77 -21.88
N VAL A 15 -0.49 1.53 -20.91
CA VAL A 15 -0.59 2.99 -20.86
C VAL A 15 0.80 3.61 -20.91
N THR A 16 1.02 4.50 -21.87
CA THR A 16 2.26 5.26 -21.98
C THR A 16 2.36 6.26 -20.83
N PRO A 17 3.41 6.19 -19.99
CA PRO A 17 3.56 7.12 -18.88
C PRO A 17 3.87 8.54 -19.37
N LEU A 18 3.28 9.55 -18.73
CA LEU A 18 3.50 10.96 -19.08
C LEU A 18 4.93 11.44 -18.79
N SER A 19 5.58 10.85 -17.79
CA SER A 19 6.98 11.10 -17.48
C SER A 19 7.59 9.90 -16.75
N ARG A 20 8.92 9.82 -16.77
CA ARG A 20 9.68 8.79 -16.06
C ARG A 20 10.86 9.41 -15.34
N THR A 21 11.00 9.13 -14.06
CA THR A 21 12.16 9.52 -13.25
C THR A 21 12.87 8.26 -12.75
N VAL A 22 14.18 8.18 -12.95
CA VAL A 22 15.03 7.11 -12.41
C VAL A 22 16.13 7.76 -11.57
N LYS A 23 16.27 7.34 -10.31
CA LYS A 23 17.33 7.82 -9.41
C LYS A 23 18.23 6.65 -9.03
N GLN A 24 19.54 6.88 -9.07
CA GLN A 24 20.52 5.98 -8.46
C GLN A 24 20.93 6.59 -7.13
N LEU A 25 20.76 5.82 -6.05
CA LEU A 25 21.00 6.29 -4.68
C LEU A 25 21.90 5.30 -3.97
N THR A 26 22.77 5.78 -3.08
CA THR A 26 23.41 4.93 -2.08
C THR A 26 22.35 4.40 -1.11
N HIS A 27 22.70 3.36 -0.33
CA HIS A 27 21.78 2.80 0.65
C HIS A 27 21.23 3.85 1.63
N LEU A 28 22.10 4.68 2.21
CA LEU A 28 21.66 5.70 3.17
C LEU A 28 20.82 6.80 2.51
N GLN A 29 21.14 7.20 1.28
CA GLN A 29 20.32 8.15 0.52
C GLN A 29 18.92 7.57 0.24
N LEU A 30 18.83 6.28 -0.07
CA LEU A 30 17.54 5.60 -0.27
C LEU A 30 16.72 5.59 1.03
N VAL A 31 17.32 5.23 2.16
CA VAL A 31 16.65 5.23 3.47
C VAL A 31 16.09 6.62 3.79
N THR A 32 16.90 7.67 3.65
CA THR A 32 16.44 9.05 3.88
C THR A 32 15.33 9.47 2.93
N THR A 33 15.42 9.04 1.66
CA THR A 33 14.40 9.35 0.64
C THR A 33 13.07 8.68 0.95
N LEU A 34 13.07 7.38 1.28
CA LEU A 34 11.85 6.62 1.59
C LEU A 34 11.23 7.02 2.92
N GLY A 35 12.04 7.52 3.87
CA GLY A 35 11.55 8.03 5.15
C GLY A 35 10.86 9.39 5.07
N ASN A 36 10.67 9.97 3.88
CA ASN A 36 10.17 11.35 3.67
C ASN A 36 10.98 12.42 4.45
N GLY A 37 12.28 12.19 4.63
CA GLY A 37 13.16 13.10 5.38
C GLY A 37 12.84 13.16 6.88
N THR A 38 13.15 14.30 7.51
CA THR A 38 12.99 14.50 8.98
C THR A 38 11.98 15.59 9.35
N THR A 39 11.38 16.26 8.36
CA THR A 39 10.58 17.48 8.55
C THR A 39 9.09 17.28 8.32
N THR A 40 8.65 16.11 7.87
CA THR A 40 7.23 15.83 7.64
C THR A 40 6.49 15.77 8.98
N PRO A 41 5.42 16.57 9.19
CA PRO A 41 4.64 16.52 10.42
C PRO A 41 4.07 15.12 10.65
N ARG A 42 4.15 14.64 11.89
CA ARG A 42 3.47 13.40 12.29
C ARG A 42 1.96 13.60 12.21
N ARG A 43 1.26 12.56 11.78
CA ARG A 43 -0.20 12.52 11.72
C ARG A 43 -0.70 11.33 12.52
N ASP A 44 -1.83 11.51 13.17
CA ASP A 44 -2.59 10.38 13.69
C ASP A 44 -3.28 9.71 12.51
N ASN A 45 -3.26 8.38 12.51
CA ASN A 45 -3.84 7.59 11.43
C ASN A 45 -4.53 6.37 12.03
N ASP A 46 -5.53 5.88 11.31
CA ASP A 46 -6.07 4.55 11.52
C ASP A 46 -5.64 3.61 10.38
N HIS A 47 -5.47 2.33 10.71
CA HIS A 47 -4.87 1.33 9.83
C HIS A 47 -5.66 0.01 9.83
N GLY A 48 -5.63 -0.65 8.66
CA GLY A 48 -6.03 -2.04 8.45
C GLY A 48 -5.12 -2.69 7.40
N SER A 49 -5.16 -4.02 7.27
CA SER A 49 -4.39 -4.71 6.23
C SER A 49 -4.95 -6.07 5.84
N ASP A 50 -4.78 -6.45 4.59
CA ASP A 50 -5.07 -7.80 4.08
C ASP A 50 -3.84 -8.41 3.41
N VAL A 51 -3.72 -9.72 3.50
CA VAL A 51 -2.68 -10.47 2.79
C VAL A 51 -3.31 -11.12 1.57
N LEU A 52 -2.75 -10.84 0.40
CA LEU A 52 -3.32 -11.22 -0.88
C LEU A 52 -2.65 -12.49 -1.41
N THR A 53 -3.44 -13.52 -1.70
CA THR A 53 -2.96 -14.72 -2.40
C THR A 53 -2.83 -14.50 -3.90
N ASP A 54 -3.66 -13.63 -4.47
CA ASP A 54 -3.68 -13.23 -5.88
C ASP A 54 -4.18 -11.78 -6.03
N VAL A 55 -3.96 -11.14 -7.18
CA VAL A 55 -4.55 -9.85 -7.54
C VAL A 55 -5.35 -10.01 -8.82
N SER A 56 -6.60 -10.45 -8.67
CA SER A 56 -7.56 -10.52 -9.76
C SER A 56 -7.98 -9.11 -10.22
N SER A 57 -8.60 -9.00 -11.39
CA SER A 57 -9.21 -7.74 -11.84
C SER A 57 -10.28 -7.23 -10.87
N THR A 58 -11.03 -8.12 -10.22
CA THR A 58 -12.01 -7.78 -9.17
C THR A 58 -11.32 -7.19 -7.95
N THR A 59 -10.25 -7.82 -7.46
CA THR A 59 -9.46 -7.31 -6.32
C THR A 59 -8.87 -5.93 -6.64
N ALA A 60 -8.31 -5.77 -7.84
CA ALA A 60 -7.76 -4.49 -8.29
C ALA A 60 -8.85 -3.39 -8.36
N ALA A 61 -10.03 -3.72 -8.92
CA ALA A 61 -11.17 -2.80 -8.96
C ALA A 61 -11.67 -2.46 -7.56
N GLY A 62 -11.71 -3.42 -6.64
CA GLY A 62 -12.08 -3.24 -5.24
C GLY A 62 -11.14 -2.28 -4.51
N ILE A 63 -9.82 -2.41 -4.71
CA ILE A 63 -8.82 -1.48 -4.17
C ILE A 63 -9.07 -0.05 -4.68
N VAL A 64 -9.31 0.11 -5.99
CA VAL A 64 -9.60 1.42 -6.59
C VAL A 64 -10.91 2.00 -6.04
N ALA A 65 -11.94 1.17 -5.88
CA ALA A 65 -13.23 1.58 -5.32
C ALA A 65 -13.10 2.03 -3.86
N ALA A 66 -12.35 1.30 -3.03
CA ALA A 66 -12.07 1.68 -1.65
C ALA A 66 -11.33 3.02 -1.55
N MET A 67 -10.36 3.28 -2.42
CA MET A 67 -9.71 4.61 -2.48
C MET A 67 -10.69 5.70 -2.92
N GLY A 68 -11.56 5.42 -3.89
CA GLY A 68 -12.52 6.37 -4.43
C GLY A 68 -13.64 6.74 -3.44
N SER A 69 -14.01 5.83 -2.53
CA SER A 69 -15.09 6.09 -1.57
C SER A 69 -14.74 7.15 -0.54
N ASN A 70 -13.45 7.31 -0.22
CA ASN A 70 -12.88 8.26 0.74
C ASN A 70 -13.47 8.16 2.17
N PRO A 71 -12.63 8.01 3.22
CA PRO A 71 -13.12 7.89 4.60
C PRO A 71 -13.81 9.14 5.15
N GLY A 72 -13.64 10.32 4.52
CA GLY A 72 -14.31 11.56 4.94
C GLY A 72 -13.79 12.17 6.26
N THR A 73 -12.73 11.60 6.84
CA THR A 73 -12.10 12.02 8.11
C THR A 73 -11.26 13.31 8.00
N GLY A 74 -11.13 13.90 6.81
CA GLY A 74 -10.33 15.09 6.57
C GLY A 74 -8.81 14.87 6.49
N GLY A 75 -8.29 13.72 6.93
CA GLY A 75 -6.87 13.36 6.82
C GLY A 75 -6.45 12.67 5.52
N GLY A 76 -7.43 12.33 4.66
CA GLY A 76 -7.22 11.58 3.42
C GLY A 76 -7.00 10.08 3.66
N CYS A 77 -6.79 9.34 2.57
CA CYS A 77 -6.46 7.91 2.63
C CYS A 77 -5.27 7.58 1.74
N VAL A 78 -4.50 6.58 2.16
CA VAL A 78 -3.40 5.98 1.42
C VAL A 78 -3.60 4.47 1.40
N VAL A 79 -3.33 3.85 0.26
CA VAL A 79 -3.29 2.40 0.13
C VAL A 79 -1.88 2.00 -0.28
N GLN A 80 -1.26 1.13 0.51
CA GLN A 80 0.11 0.67 0.28
C GLN A 80 0.10 -0.78 -0.17
N LEU A 81 0.61 -1.05 -1.37
CA LEU A 81 0.76 -2.40 -1.90
C LEU A 81 2.22 -2.85 -1.72
N SER A 82 2.41 -3.90 -0.92
CA SER A 82 3.72 -4.45 -0.59
C SER A 82 3.87 -5.86 -1.16
N PRO A 83 4.70 -6.07 -2.20
CA PRO A 83 4.91 -7.41 -2.77
C PRO A 83 5.64 -8.33 -1.79
N LEU A 84 5.20 -9.58 -1.67
CA LEU A 84 5.74 -10.58 -0.72
C LEU A 84 6.59 -11.67 -1.38
N GLY A 85 7.09 -11.41 -2.59
CA GLY A 85 7.95 -12.31 -3.34
C GLY A 85 9.41 -12.38 -2.85
N GLY A 86 10.30 -12.87 -3.74
CA GLY A 86 11.75 -12.87 -3.52
C GLY A 86 12.19 -13.56 -2.23
N GLY A 87 13.02 -12.89 -1.43
CA GLY A 87 13.56 -13.45 -0.18
C GLY A 87 12.50 -13.81 0.86
N ILE A 88 11.30 -13.21 0.81
CA ILE A 88 10.18 -13.60 1.67
C ILE A 88 9.67 -14.98 1.24
N ALA A 89 9.43 -15.18 -0.06
CA ALA A 89 8.97 -16.45 -0.62
C ALA A 89 10.02 -17.57 -0.56
N ALA A 90 11.31 -17.26 -0.40
CA ALA A 90 12.35 -18.28 -0.26
C ALA A 90 12.27 -19.09 1.06
N ARG A 91 11.53 -18.61 2.06
CA ARG A 91 11.42 -19.25 3.39
C ARG A 91 10.22 -20.19 3.48
N THR A 92 10.27 -21.15 4.40
CA THR A 92 9.13 -22.03 4.70
C THR A 92 8.06 -21.27 5.52
N PRO A 93 6.75 -21.54 5.31
CA PRO A 93 5.69 -20.90 6.09
C PRO A 93 5.79 -21.10 7.61
N THR A 94 6.36 -22.23 8.04
CA THR A 94 6.51 -22.60 9.46
C THR A 94 7.87 -22.25 10.05
N GLY A 95 8.79 -21.69 9.26
CA GLY A 95 10.15 -21.36 9.71
C GLY A 95 10.22 -20.17 10.68
N THR A 96 9.15 -19.39 10.79
CA THR A 96 9.00 -18.25 11.72
C THR A 96 7.53 -18.05 12.07
N PRO A 97 7.18 -17.29 13.13
CA PRO A 97 5.78 -16.94 13.43
C PRO A 97 5.05 -16.14 12.34
N PHE A 98 5.76 -15.48 11.42
CA PHE A 98 5.13 -14.81 10.27
C PHE A 98 4.90 -15.83 9.14
N PRO A 99 3.64 -16.21 8.83
CA PRO A 99 3.36 -17.36 7.98
C PRO A 99 3.23 -17.00 6.49
N TYR A 100 3.11 -15.72 6.15
CA TYR A 100 2.78 -15.26 4.80
C TYR A 100 3.99 -15.36 3.85
N ARG A 101 4.28 -16.57 3.36
CA ARG A 101 5.44 -16.88 2.49
C ARG A 101 5.07 -17.29 1.06
N ARG A 102 3.79 -17.52 0.79
CA ARG A 102 3.27 -17.99 -0.51
C ARG A 102 2.20 -17.05 -1.07
N HIS A 103 2.19 -15.82 -0.60
CA HIS A 103 1.25 -14.76 -0.97
C HIS A 103 1.92 -13.82 -1.97
N ILE A 104 1.14 -13.20 -2.86
CA ILE A 104 1.68 -12.28 -3.86
C ILE A 104 2.03 -10.92 -3.24
N GLY A 105 1.28 -10.50 -2.22
CA GLY A 105 1.48 -9.22 -1.57
C GLY A 105 0.64 -9.02 -0.32
N ALA A 106 0.74 -7.83 0.24
CA ALA A 106 -0.16 -7.32 1.25
C ALA A 106 -0.64 -5.92 0.84
N VAL A 107 -1.87 -5.60 1.21
CA VAL A 107 -2.43 -4.25 1.11
C VAL A 107 -2.56 -3.69 2.52
N GLN A 108 -2.08 -2.46 2.73
CA GLN A 108 -2.35 -1.69 3.95
C GLN A 108 -3.26 -0.52 3.61
N TRP A 109 -4.37 -0.44 4.35
CA TRP A 109 -5.33 0.65 4.34
C TRP A 109 -4.93 1.65 5.40
N VAL A 110 -4.73 2.90 5.03
CA VAL A 110 -4.38 3.96 5.97
C VAL A 110 -5.30 5.13 5.74
N THR A 111 -5.89 5.65 6.81
CA THR A 111 -6.61 6.92 6.78
C THR A 111 -6.08 7.86 7.84
N GLY A 112 -5.82 9.11 7.43
CA GLY A 112 -5.42 10.15 8.35
C GLY A 112 -6.60 10.60 9.21
N LEU A 113 -6.31 10.94 10.45
CA LEU A 113 -7.25 11.53 11.39
C LEU A 113 -6.94 13.03 11.56
N PRO A 114 -7.95 13.85 11.83
CA PRO A 114 -7.74 15.26 12.09
C PRO A 114 -7.11 15.45 13.49
N THR A 115 -6.39 16.55 13.69
CA THR A 115 -5.90 16.92 15.03
C THR A 115 -7.07 17.09 15.99
N GLY A 116 -7.04 16.40 17.13
CA GLY A 116 -8.16 16.41 18.09
C GLY A 116 -9.31 15.49 17.68
N ALA A 117 -9.02 14.43 16.92
CA ALA A 117 -9.98 13.42 16.48
C ALA A 117 -10.94 12.97 17.59
N THR A 118 -12.21 12.90 17.23
CA THR A 118 -13.31 12.49 18.08
C THR A 118 -13.62 11.01 17.88
N ALA A 119 -14.43 10.42 18.76
CA ALA A 119 -14.90 9.05 18.58
C ALA A 119 -15.64 8.84 17.24
N ALA A 120 -16.29 9.87 16.70
CA ALA A 120 -16.95 9.80 15.40
C ALA A 120 -15.94 9.69 14.24
N ASP A 121 -14.80 10.38 14.33
CA ASP A 121 -13.74 10.29 13.33
C ASP A 121 -13.12 8.90 13.28
N PHE A 122 -12.86 8.31 14.45
CA PHE A 122 -12.40 6.92 14.55
C PHE A 122 -13.44 5.91 14.03
N ALA A 123 -14.72 6.13 14.33
CA ALA A 123 -15.79 5.26 13.82
C ALA A 123 -15.89 5.33 12.28
N ALA A 124 -15.77 6.52 11.69
CA ALA A 124 -15.76 6.71 10.24
C ALA A 124 -14.54 6.05 9.59
N ALA A 125 -13.35 6.24 10.18
CA ALA A 125 -12.11 5.59 9.75
C ALA A 125 -12.24 4.06 9.74
N ARG A 126 -12.77 3.49 10.83
CA ARG A 126 -12.96 2.04 10.95
C ARG A 126 -13.98 1.51 9.96
N ALA A 127 -15.12 2.20 9.79
CA ALA A 127 -16.13 1.80 8.83
C ALA A 127 -15.59 1.78 7.38
N TRP A 128 -14.71 2.73 7.03
CA TRP A 128 -14.04 2.72 5.73
C TRP A 128 -13.07 1.55 5.59
N ILE A 129 -12.27 1.25 6.63
CA ILE A 129 -11.35 0.10 6.65
C ILE A 129 -12.12 -1.22 6.53
N ASP A 130 -13.21 -1.39 7.28
CA ASP A 130 -14.07 -2.58 7.22
C ASP A 130 -14.71 -2.76 5.84
N ALA A 131 -15.15 -1.66 5.22
CA ALA A 131 -15.64 -1.68 3.85
C ALA A 131 -14.54 -2.07 2.85
N ALA A 132 -13.31 -1.57 3.04
CA ALA A 132 -12.17 -1.92 2.19
C ALA A 132 -11.80 -3.40 2.31
N HIS A 133 -11.80 -3.96 3.52
CA HIS A 133 -11.61 -5.41 3.74
C HIS A 133 -12.59 -6.24 2.91
N ALA A 134 -13.87 -5.85 2.90
CA ALA A 134 -14.91 -6.54 2.12
C ALA A 134 -14.74 -6.47 0.60
N GLN A 135 -13.84 -5.62 0.07
CA GLN A 135 -13.57 -5.50 -1.37
C GLN A 135 -12.40 -6.37 -1.85
N VAL A 136 -11.58 -6.90 -0.93
CA VAL A 136 -10.35 -7.64 -1.26
C VAL A 136 -10.25 -9.01 -0.61
N SER A 137 -11.28 -9.41 0.14
CA SER A 137 -11.37 -10.72 0.79
C SER A 137 -11.92 -11.81 -0.14
#